data_AF-A0A075GD56-F1
#
_entry.id   AF-A0A075GD56-F1
#
_cell.length_a   1.000
_cell.length_b   1.000
_cell.length_c   1.000
_cell.angle_alpha   90.00
_cell.angle_beta   90.00
_cell.angle_gamma   90.00
#
_symmetry.space_group_name_H-M   'P 1'
#
loop_
_entity.id
_entity.type
_entity.pdbx_description
1 polymer ?
#
loop_
_entity_poly.entity_id
_entity_poly.type
_entity_poly.pdbx_seq_one_letter_code
_entity_poly.pdbx_strand_id
1 'polypeptide(L)' 'MYTISAKQGDASMYNVSTEIEVVDGHVIPEFGTIAVMILVVAIVAIIAVSAKTKLSLVPKY' A
#
# COMPACT_ATOMS: atom_id res chain seq x y z
N MET A 1 12.10 -6.50 18.06
CA MET A 1 12.54 -7.81 18.60
C MET A 1 11.35 -8.44 19.30
N TYR A 2 10.95 -9.64 18.87
CA TYR A 2 9.90 -10.41 19.49
C TYR A 2 10.49 -11.70 20.04
N THR A 3 10.10 -12.08 21.26
CA THR A 3 10.56 -13.32 21.89
C THR A 3 9.44 -14.34 21.84
N ILE A 4 9.63 -15.42 21.08
CA ILE A 4 8.70 -16.55 21.11
C ILE A 4 9.18 -17.51 22.19
N SER A 5 8.27 -17.91 23.07
CA SER A 5 8.54 -18.85 24.16
C SER A 5 7.62 -20.06 24.05
N ALA A 6 8.21 -21.25 24.00
CA ALA A 6 7.50 -22.52 24.08
C ALA A 6 7.66 -23.08 25.49
N LYS A 7 6.54 -23.37 26.16
CA LYS A 7 6.51 -23.94 27.50
C LYS A 7 5.82 -25.29 27.51
N GLN A 8 6.48 -26.31 28.04
CA GLN A 8 5.87 -27.61 28.34
C GLN A 8 5.93 -27.90 29.84
N GLY A 9 4.81 -27.69 30.53
CA GLY A 9 4.70 -27.88 31.99
C GLY A 9 5.43 -26.82 32.81
N ASP A 10 5.58 -27.07 34.12
CA ASP A 10 6.18 -26.13 35.09
C ASP A 10 7.71 -26.21 35.19
N ALA A 11 8.32 -27.27 34.64
CA ALA A 11 9.77 -27.45 34.72
C ALA A 11 10.50 -26.49 33.77
N SER A 12 11.38 -25.65 34.32
CA SER A 12 12.12 -24.62 33.57
C SER A 12 12.97 -25.16 32.43
N MET A 13 13.38 -26.43 32.46
CA MET A 13 14.18 -27.06 31.41
C MET A 13 13.42 -27.24 30.09
N TYR A 14 12.09 -27.17 30.11
CA TYR A 14 11.24 -27.29 28.92
C TYR A 14 10.62 -25.94 28.52
N ASN A 15 11.15 -24.84 29.06
CA ASN A 15 10.85 -23.50 28.61
C ASN A 15 11.99 -23.02 27.70
N VAL A 16 11.73 -22.96 26.40
CA VAL A 16 12.70 -22.49 25.40
C VAL A 16 12.18 -21.19 24.82
N SER A 17 13.02 -20.15 24.87
CA SER A 17 12.74 -18.83 24.30
C SER A 17 13.77 -18.50 23.24
N THR A 18 13.32 -17.96 22.11
CA THR A 18 14.19 -17.48 21.04
C THR A 18 13.81 -16.06 20.67
N GLU A 19 14.82 -15.22 20.45
CA GLU A 19 14.65 -13.86 19.95
C GLU A 19 14.58 -13.87 18.44
N ILE A 20 13.53 -13.26 17.89
CA ILE A 20 13.27 -13.21 16.46
C ILE A 20 13.15 -11.75 16.07
N GLU A 21 13.83 -11.40 14.98
CA GLU A 21 13.68 -10.14 14.29
C GLU A 21 12.75 -10.34 13.11
N VAL A 22 11.66 -9.58 13.07
CA VAL A 22 10.77 -9.55 11.90
C VAL A 22 11.43 -8.65 10.87
N VAL A 23 12.31 -9.23 10.06
CA VAL A 23 12.85 -8.59 8.85
C VAL A 23 11.67 -8.42 7.88
N ASP A 24 11.49 -7.22 7.33
CA ASP A 24 10.40 -6.87 6.40
C ASP A 24 8.96 -6.84 6.96
N GLY A 25 8.79 -6.55 8.25
CA GLY A 25 7.49 -6.14 8.82
C GLY A 25 6.96 -4.78 8.32
N HIS A 26 7.46 -4.30 7.18
CA HIS A 26 7.08 -3.03 6.59
C HIS A 26 5.92 -3.26 5.63
N VAL A 27 4.69 -3.04 6.12
CA VAL A 27 3.52 -2.94 5.27
C VAL A 27 3.69 -1.68 4.42
N ILE A 28 4.26 -1.81 3.23
CA ILE A 28 4.29 -0.74 2.23
C ILE A 28 2.85 -0.60 1.75
N PRO A 29 2.16 0.50 2.08
CA PRO A 29 0.84 0.72 1.54
C PRO A 29 1.08 1.15 0.08
N GLU A 30 0.74 0.31 -0.90
CA GLU A 30 0.91 0.66 -2.32
C GLU A 30 -0.02 1.81 -2.76
N PHE A 31 -0.75 2.44 -1.83
CA PHE A 31 -1.60 3.61 -2.04
C PHE A 31 -0.86 4.72 -2.79
N GLY A 32 0.43 4.96 -2.48
CA GLY A 32 1.22 5.97 -3.19
C GLY A 32 1.39 5.64 -4.68
N THR A 33 1.84 4.42 -4.98
CA THR A 33 2.05 3.95 -6.36
C THR A 33 0.73 3.91 -7.14
N ILE A 34 -0.34 3.42 -6.51
CA ILE A 34 -1.68 3.34 -7.13
C ILE A 34 -2.22 4.75 -7.38
N ALA A 35 -2.07 5.68 -6.42
CA ALA A 35 -2.52 7.06 -6.58
C ALA A 35 -1.80 7.77 -7.73
N VAL A 36 -0.49 7.59 -7.86
CA VAL A 36 0.29 8.15 -8.97
C VAL A 36 -0.15 7.55 -10.31
N MET A 37 -0.39 6.24 -10.35
CA MET A 37 -0.86 5.56 -11.57
C MET A 37 -2.21 6.12 -12.04
N ILE A 38 -3.16 6.31 -11.13
CA ILE A 38 -4.47 6.89 -11.44
C ILE A 38 -4.34 8.36 -11.87
N LEU A 39 -3.47 9.15 -11.20
CA LEU A 39 -3.23 10.55 -11.54
C LEU A 39 -2.73 10.72 -12.99
N VAL A 40 -1.77 9.89 -13.40
CA VAL A 40 -1.22 9.93 -14.76
C VAL A 40 -2.31 9.61 -15.79
N VAL A 41 -3.10 8.56 -15.56
CA VAL A 41 -4.21 8.17 -16.45
C VAL A 41 -5.24 9.28 -16.56
N ALA A 42 -5.59 9.93 -15.45
CA ALA A 42 -6.58 11.02 -15.42
C ALA A 42 -6.14 12.24 -16.24
N ILE A 43 -4.88 12.68 -16.08
CA ILE A 43 -4.34 13.84 -16.83
C ILE A 43 -4.35 13.55 -18.33
N VAL A 44 -3.87 12.36 -18.74
CA VAL A 44 -3.87 11.95 -20.15
C VAL A 44 -5.29 11.92 -20.71
N ALA A 45 -6.25 11.39 -19.97
CA ALA A 45 -7.65 11.34 -20.39
C ALA A 45 -8.25 12.75 -20.55
N ILE A 46 -8.02 13.66 -19.61
CA ILE A 46 -8.51 15.05 -19.70
C ILE A 46 -7.95 15.72 -20.95
N ILE A 47 -6.65 15.66 -21.19
CA ILE A 47 -6.02 16.28 -22.37
C ILE A 47 -6.59 15.68 -23.65
N ALA A 48 -6.67 14.35 -23.75
CA ALA A 48 -7.18 13.65 -24.93
C ALA A 48 -8.65 14.02 -25.22
N VAL A 49 -9.50 14.06 -24.19
CA VAL A 49 -10.92 14.41 -24.33
C VAL A 49 -11.08 15.90 -24.65
N SER A 50 -10.37 16.80 -23.95
CA SER A 50 -10.42 18.24 -24.18
C SER A 50 -9.95 18.62 -25.58
N ALA A 51 -8.88 17.97 -26.07
CA ALA A 51 -8.38 18.19 -27.43
C ALA A 51 -9.38 17.69 -28.49
N LYS A 52 -10.01 16.53 -28.27
CA LYS A 52 -10.94 15.93 -29.24
C LYS A 52 -12.30 16.62 -29.30
N THR A 53 -12.78 17.16 -28.17
CA THR A 53 -14.16 17.65 -28.05
C THR A 53 -14.32 19.15 -28.31
N LYS A 54 -13.23 19.93 -28.44
CA LYS A 54 -13.26 21.40 -28.49
C LYS A 54 -14.35 21.93 -27.55
N LEU A 55 -14.31 21.45 -26.29
CA LEU A 55 -15.40 21.51 -25.32
C LEU A 55 -16.00 22.93 -25.32
N SER A 56 -17.08 23.14 -26.08
CA SER A 56 -17.79 24.41 -26.11
C SER A 56 -18.60 24.44 -24.83
N LEU A 57 -17.92 24.80 -23.73
CA LEU A 57 -18.52 25.05 -22.42
C LEU A 57 -19.52 26.24 -22.46
N VAL A 58 -19.60 26.92 -23.60
CA VAL A 58 -20.57 27.97 -23.88
C VAL A 58 -21.69 27.39 -24.75
N PRO A 59 -22.92 27.25 -24.22
CA PRO A 59 -24.10 27.01 -25.03
C PRO A 59 -24.34 28.23 -25.92
N LYS A 60 -24.51 28.02 -27.22
CA LYS A 60 -25.05 29.05 -28.12
C LYS A 60 -26.57 28.96 -28.09
N TYR A 61 -27.21 30.06 -27.69
CA TYR A 61 -28.65 30.30 -27.80
C TYR A 61 -29.10 30.23 -29.26
#